data_AF-A0A9X8YNG0-F1
#
_entry.id   AF-A0A9X8YNG0-F1
#
_cell.length_a   1.000
_cell.length_b   1.000
_cell.length_c   1.000
_cell.angle_alpha   90.00
_cell.angle_beta   90.00
_cell.angle_gamma   90.00
#
_symmetry.space_group_name_H-M   'P 1'
#
loop_
_entity.id
_entity.type
_entity.pdbx_description
1 polymer ?
#
loop_
_entity_poly.entity_id
_entity_poly.type
_entity_poly.pdbx_seq_one_letter_code
_entity_poly.pdbx_strand_id
1 'polypeptide(L)'
;IALQEAQGGLNEVQAQEFVEQALETFRWHNQATVSAEEYRQLHDQHRLIADVVAFKGPHINHLTPRTLDIDRVQQAMPGRGITPKAVIEGPPRRRRAILLRQTSFKALEESVDFVEHDGHAVAGHH
;
A
#
# COMPACT_ATOMS: atom_id res chain seq x y z
N ILE A 1 -5.73 22.09 4.53
CA ILE A 1 -4.34 22.33 5.01
C ILE A 1 -4.15 23.80 5.35
N ALA A 2 -4.07 24.73 4.38
CA ALA A 2 -3.88 26.16 4.65
C ALA A 2 -4.87 26.77 5.68
N LEU A 3 -6.14 26.35 5.65
CA LEU A 3 -7.15 26.77 6.62
C LEU A 3 -6.79 26.37 8.05
N GLN A 4 -6.35 25.12 8.24
CA GLN A 4 -5.94 24.59 9.54
C GLN A 4 -4.70 25.33 10.06
N GLU A 5 -3.72 25.58 9.20
CA GLU A 5 -2.49 26.31 9.56
C GLU A 5 -2.79 27.75 9.98
N ALA A 6 -3.70 28.43 9.27
CA ALA A 6 -4.07 29.81 9.58
C ALA A 6 -4.91 29.93 10.86
N GLN A 7 -5.73 28.93 11.19
CA GLN A 7 -6.71 28.99 12.29
C GLN A 7 -6.32 28.16 13.53
N GLY A 8 -5.28 27.33 13.42
CA GLY A 8 -4.84 26.41 14.48
C GLY A 8 -5.72 25.16 14.65
N GLY A 9 -6.71 24.96 13.80
CA GLY A 9 -7.65 23.83 13.90
C GLY A 9 -8.70 23.81 12.80
N LEU A 10 -9.48 22.74 12.76
CA LEU A 10 -10.65 22.58 11.90
C LEU A 10 -11.86 22.27 12.77
N ASN A 11 -13.03 22.77 12.39
CA ASN A 11 -14.29 22.29 12.97
C ASN A 11 -14.66 20.91 12.42
N GLU A 12 -15.71 20.30 12.95
CA GLU A 12 -16.14 18.93 12.57
C GLU A 12 -16.43 18.78 11.07
N VAL A 13 -17.13 19.73 10.47
CA VAL A 13 -17.48 19.69 9.03
C VAL A 13 -16.23 19.78 8.17
N GLN A 14 -15.32 20.71 8.50
CA GLN A 14 -14.05 20.87 7.79
C GLN A 14 -13.12 19.66 7.97
N ALA A 15 -13.13 19.05 9.16
CA ALA A 15 -12.34 17.86 9.44
C ALA A 15 -12.87 16.65 8.65
N GLN A 16 -14.19 16.50 8.54
CA GLN A 16 -14.82 15.46 7.73
C GLN A 16 -14.45 15.61 6.25
N GLU A 17 -14.60 16.82 5.69
CA GLU A 17 -14.18 17.12 4.32
C GLU A 17 -12.69 16.85 4.12
N PHE A 18 -11.85 17.26 5.08
CA PHE A 18 -10.41 17.01 5.01
C PHE A 18 -10.07 15.52 4.96
N VAL A 19 -10.72 14.68 5.77
CA VAL A 19 -10.51 13.23 5.75
C VAL A 19 -10.90 12.64 4.40
N GLU A 20 -12.05 13.03 3.85
CA GLU A 20 -12.51 12.55 2.54
C GLU A 20 -11.54 12.96 1.42
N GLN A 21 -11.11 14.22 1.39
CA GLN A 21 -10.17 14.70 0.37
C GLN A 21 -8.76 14.09 0.53
N ALA A 22 -8.30 13.87 1.77
CA ALA A 22 -7.01 13.23 2.01
C ALA A 22 -7.01 11.77 1.55
N LEU A 23 -8.13 11.04 1.72
CA LEU A 23 -8.26 9.65 1.27
C LEU A 23 -8.07 9.50 -0.25
N GLU A 24 -8.50 10.48 -1.05
CA GLU A 24 -8.31 10.44 -2.51
C GLU A 24 -6.83 10.41 -2.91
N THR A 25 -5.94 10.96 -2.09
CA THR A 25 -4.49 10.94 -2.37
C THR A 25 -3.91 9.52 -2.28
N PHE A 26 -4.46 8.66 -1.42
CA PHE A 26 -3.95 7.32 -1.15
C PHE A 26 -4.77 6.21 -1.84
N ARG A 27 -5.79 6.59 -2.62
CA ARG A 27 -6.66 5.65 -3.32
C ARG A 27 -5.89 4.90 -4.39
N TRP A 28 -6.12 3.60 -4.51
CA TRP A 28 -5.60 2.81 -5.62
C TRP A 28 -6.32 3.21 -6.91
N HIS A 29 -5.53 3.51 -7.95
CA HIS A 29 -6.01 3.75 -9.30
C HIS A 29 -5.40 2.68 -10.20
N ASN A 30 -6.26 1.84 -10.80
CA ASN A 30 -5.82 0.75 -11.67
C ASN A 30 -5.25 1.25 -13.02
N GLN A 31 -5.40 2.51 -13.36
CA GLN A 31 -4.86 3.09 -14.58
C GLN A 31 -3.46 3.68 -14.34
N ALA A 32 -2.45 3.13 -15.02
CA ALA A 32 -1.09 3.65 -15.00
C ALA A 32 -0.97 4.98 -15.77
N THR A 33 0.05 5.75 -15.41
CA THR A 33 0.40 7.04 -16.04
C THR A 33 1.42 6.91 -17.17
N VAL A 34 1.88 5.68 -17.42
CA VAL A 34 2.89 5.32 -18.41
C VAL A 34 2.41 4.14 -19.26
N SER A 35 3.04 3.96 -20.42
CA SER A 35 2.80 2.81 -21.31
C SER A 35 3.26 1.49 -20.67
N ALA A 36 2.83 0.37 -21.24
CA ALA A 36 3.25 -0.95 -20.74
C ALA A 36 4.76 -1.17 -20.92
N GLU A 37 5.37 -0.58 -21.95
CA GLU A 37 6.81 -0.67 -22.18
C GLU A 37 7.63 0.10 -21.15
N GLU A 38 7.25 1.36 -20.87
CA GLU A 38 7.90 2.17 -19.85
C GLU A 38 7.76 1.54 -18.46
N TYR A 39 6.57 1.01 -18.14
CA TYR A 39 6.37 0.27 -16.89
C TYR A 39 7.35 -0.89 -16.76
N ARG A 40 7.54 -1.70 -17.80
CA ARG A 40 8.51 -2.82 -17.79
C ARG A 40 9.93 -2.32 -17.55
N GLN A 41 10.36 -1.25 -18.22
CA GLN A 41 11.70 -0.68 -18.02
C GLN A 41 11.93 -0.24 -16.58
N LEU A 42 10.94 0.44 -15.96
CA LEU A 42 11.00 0.85 -14.56
C LEU A 42 11.00 -0.37 -13.61
N HIS A 43 10.20 -1.38 -13.92
CA HIS A 43 10.06 -2.59 -13.11
C HIS A 43 11.34 -3.44 -13.12
N ASP A 44 11.94 -3.60 -14.30
CA ASP A 44 13.20 -4.34 -14.51
C ASP A 44 14.37 -3.69 -13.76
N GLN A 45 14.35 -2.36 -13.64
CA GLN A 45 15.30 -1.65 -12.79
C GLN A 45 15.05 -1.94 -11.31
N HIS A 46 13.82 -1.69 -10.83
CA HIS A 46 13.39 -2.07 -9.48
C HIS A 46 11.87 -1.94 -9.33
N ARG A 47 11.21 -2.95 -8.75
CA ARG A 47 9.74 -2.95 -8.52
C ARG A 47 9.21 -1.69 -7.83
N LEU A 48 9.93 -1.18 -6.83
CA LEU A 48 9.59 0.05 -6.11
C LEU A 48 9.61 1.31 -6.99
N ILE A 49 10.46 1.35 -8.02
CA ILE A 49 10.50 2.49 -8.95
C ILE A 49 9.21 2.50 -9.77
N ALA A 50 8.83 1.36 -10.34
CA ALA A 50 7.57 1.24 -11.07
C ALA A 50 6.36 1.58 -10.18
N ASP A 51 6.35 1.08 -8.94
CA ASP A 51 5.29 1.33 -7.95
C ASP A 51 5.07 2.83 -7.66
N VAL A 52 6.15 3.61 -7.60
CA VAL A 52 6.07 5.05 -7.30
C VAL A 52 5.80 5.89 -8.54
N VAL A 53 6.42 5.57 -9.67
CA VAL A 53 6.43 6.43 -10.86
C VAL A 53 5.23 6.19 -11.77
N ALA A 54 4.76 4.94 -11.88
CA ALA A 54 3.78 4.55 -12.88
C ALA A 54 2.32 4.82 -12.49
N PHE A 55 2.05 5.36 -11.30
CA PHE A 55 0.69 5.54 -10.78
C PHE A 55 0.40 6.99 -10.41
N LYS A 56 -0.88 7.35 -10.38
CA LYS A 56 -1.37 8.74 -10.19
C LYS A 56 -1.04 9.34 -8.82
N GLY A 57 -0.77 8.51 -7.82
CA GLY A 57 -0.52 8.96 -6.46
C GLY A 57 0.04 7.84 -5.56
N PRO A 58 0.43 8.19 -4.33
CA PRO A 58 1.03 7.27 -3.37
C PRO A 58 -0.04 6.37 -2.74
N HIS A 59 -0.46 5.34 -3.47
CA HIS A 59 -1.44 4.39 -2.97
C HIS A 59 -0.95 3.65 -1.71
N ILE A 60 -1.87 3.06 -0.97
CA ILE A 60 -1.56 2.28 0.24
C ILE A 60 -0.77 1.01 -0.15
N ASN A 61 0.51 0.97 0.21
CA ASN A 61 1.32 -0.24 0.03
C ASN A 61 0.90 -1.37 1.00
N HIS A 62 0.58 -1.03 2.25
CA HIS A 62 -0.01 -1.94 3.23
C HIS A 62 -0.64 -1.18 4.41
N LEU A 63 -1.68 -1.76 5.02
CA LEU A 63 -2.20 -1.37 6.33
C LEU A 63 -1.99 -2.51 7.33
N THR A 64 -1.19 -2.24 8.35
CA THR A 64 -0.76 -3.29 9.30
C THR A 64 -1.52 -3.17 10.62
N PRO A 65 -2.46 -4.08 10.93
CA PRO A 65 -3.11 -4.10 12.24
C PRO A 65 -2.14 -4.54 13.33
N ARG A 66 -2.37 -4.08 14.56
CA ARG A 66 -1.60 -4.50 15.73
C ARG A 66 -2.15 -5.80 16.32
N THR A 67 -1.27 -6.75 16.63
CA THR A 67 -1.59 -7.98 17.38
C THR A 67 -0.78 -8.07 18.68
N LEU A 68 -1.33 -8.81 19.66
CA LEU A 68 -0.66 -9.10 20.93
C LEU A 68 0.24 -10.35 20.87
N ASP A 69 -0.06 -11.31 20.00
CA ASP A 69 0.75 -12.52 19.79
C ASP A 69 0.86 -12.82 18.29
N ILE A 70 1.96 -12.39 17.69
CA ILE A 70 2.23 -12.57 16.26
C ILE A 70 2.44 -14.04 15.89
N ASP A 71 2.97 -14.87 16.80
CA ASP A 71 3.22 -16.28 16.51
C ASP A 71 1.87 -17.01 16.34
N ARG A 72 0.90 -16.71 17.21
CA ARG A 72 -0.47 -17.24 17.10
C ARG A 72 -1.17 -16.76 15.83
N VAL A 73 -0.99 -15.49 15.45
CA VAL A 73 -1.56 -14.96 14.20
C VAL A 73 -0.95 -15.66 12.99
N GLN A 74 0.38 -15.78 12.91
CA GLN A 74 1.07 -16.41 11.79
C GLN A 74 0.64 -17.88 11.61
N GLN A 75 0.48 -18.64 12.71
CA GLN A 75 -0.02 -20.01 12.67
C GLN A 75 -1.48 -20.12 12.18
N ALA A 76 -2.31 -19.12 12.47
CA ALA A 76 -3.72 -19.12 12.08
C ALA A 76 -3.96 -18.63 10.64
N MET A 77 -3.00 -17.91 10.04
CA MET A 77 -3.14 -17.32 8.70
C MET A 77 -3.45 -18.37 7.61
N PRO A 78 -2.77 -19.54 7.53
CA PRO A 78 -3.07 -20.54 6.50
C PRO A 78 -4.52 -21.06 6.57
N GLY A 79 -5.08 -21.20 7.77
CA GLY A 79 -6.48 -21.58 7.97
C GLY A 79 -7.49 -20.56 7.46
N ARG A 80 -7.04 -19.36 7.07
CA ARG A 80 -7.83 -18.29 6.45
C ARG A 80 -7.42 -18.04 4.99
N GLY A 81 -6.66 -18.94 4.38
CA GLY A 81 -6.18 -18.78 3.00
C GLY A 81 -5.05 -17.76 2.85
N ILE A 82 -4.43 -17.33 3.95
CA ILE A 82 -3.32 -16.39 3.93
C ILE A 82 -2.01 -17.16 4.14
N THR A 83 -1.09 -17.06 3.18
CA THR A 83 0.24 -17.67 3.28
C THR A 83 1.26 -16.62 3.74
N PRO A 84 1.62 -16.57 5.04
CA PRO A 84 2.63 -15.62 5.50
C PRO A 84 4.03 -16.05 5.08
N LYS A 85 4.96 -15.10 5.04
CA LYS A 85 6.39 -15.41 5.04
C LYS A 85 6.73 -16.26 6.26
N ALA A 86 7.59 -17.26 6.08
CA ALA A 86 8.03 -18.14 7.17
C ALA A 86 8.80 -17.36 8.26
N VAL A 87 9.59 -16.38 7.85
CA VAL A 87 10.40 -15.57 8.77
C VAL A 87 9.55 -14.45 9.37
N ILE A 88 9.60 -14.33 10.70
CA ILE A 88 9.17 -13.13 11.42
C ILE A 88 10.39 -12.23 11.61
N GLU A 89 10.28 -11.00 11.13
CA GLU A 89 11.31 -9.98 11.29
C GLU A 89 11.25 -9.35 12.69
N GLY A 90 12.37 -8.82 13.15
CA GLY A 90 12.54 -8.23 14.48
C GLY A 90 13.15 -9.19 15.51
N PRO A 91 13.09 -8.86 16.80
CA PRO A 91 13.68 -9.67 17.86
C PRO A 91 12.93 -11.01 18.02
N PRO A 92 13.59 -12.06 18.57
CA PRO A 92 12.93 -13.34 18.85
C PRO A 92 11.82 -13.19 19.91
N ARG A 93 10.99 -14.23 20.10
CA ARG A 93 9.93 -14.26 21.12
C ARG A 93 10.53 -14.04 22.52
N ARG A 94 9.91 -13.15 23.29
CA ARG A 94 10.34 -12.78 24.65
C ARG A 94 9.13 -12.63 25.57
N ARG A 95 9.34 -12.84 26.87
CA ARG A 95 8.32 -12.54 27.91
C ARG A 95 8.01 -11.04 28.01
N ARG A 96 9.02 -10.20 27.76
CA ARG A 96 8.89 -8.75 27.66
C ARG A 96 9.32 -8.33 26.26
N ALA A 97 8.34 -7.95 25.45
CA ALA A 97 8.56 -7.51 24.08
C ALA A 97 9.45 -6.25 24.07
N ILE A 98 10.30 -6.17 23.06
CA ILE A 98 11.12 -5.00 22.74
C ILE A 98 10.96 -4.73 21.24
N LEU A 99 11.07 -3.46 20.84
CA LEU A 99 10.81 -3.04 19.46
C LEU A 99 9.46 -3.60 18.96
N LEU A 100 9.43 -4.13 17.75
CA LEU A 100 8.28 -4.80 17.15
C LEU A 100 8.72 -6.08 16.42
N ARG A 101 7.77 -6.98 16.23
CA ARG A 101 7.90 -8.15 15.36
C ARG A 101 6.87 -8.04 14.25
N GLN A 102 7.25 -8.38 13.03
CA GLN A 102 6.36 -8.30 11.86
C GLN A 102 6.55 -9.47 10.89
N THR A 103 5.51 -9.75 10.11
CA THR A 103 5.55 -10.66 8.96
C THR A 103 4.66 -10.08 7.86
N SER A 104 4.80 -10.57 6.64
CA SER A 104 3.98 -10.14 5.50
C SER A 104 3.49 -11.32 4.68
N PHE A 105 2.54 -11.06 3.80
CA PHE A 105 1.99 -12.02 2.84
C PHE A 105 1.64 -11.27 1.55
N LYS A 106 1.59 -11.97 0.41
CA LYS A 106 1.00 -11.42 -0.82
C LYS A 106 -0.51 -11.40 -0.64
N ALA A 107 -1.12 -10.21 -0.59
CA ALA A 107 -2.54 -10.07 -0.34
C ALA A 107 -3.37 -10.29 -1.61
N LEU A 108 -3.07 -9.52 -2.66
CA LEU A 108 -3.77 -9.51 -3.94
C LEU A 108 -2.76 -9.27 -5.07
N GLU A 109 -3.14 -9.62 -6.29
CA GLU A 109 -2.47 -9.21 -7.52
C GLU A 109 -3.46 -8.33 -8.26
N GLU A 110 -3.07 -7.09 -8.53
CA GLU A 110 -3.99 -6.07 -9.02
C GLU A 110 -3.88 -5.96 -10.54
N SER A 111 -5.02 -5.88 -11.22
CA SER A 111 -5.04 -5.57 -12.66
C SER A 111 -4.70 -4.10 -12.87
N VAL A 112 -3.86 -3.84 -13.88
CA VAL A 112 -3.43 -2.50 -14.27
C VAL A 112 -3.74 -2.24 -15.74
N ASP A 113 -4.34 -1.08 -16.02
CA ASP A 113 -4.59 -0.58 -17.37
C ASP A 113 -3.47 0.40 -17.75
N PHE A 114 -2.62 0.01 -18.70
CA PHE A 114 -1.55 0.85 -19.23
C PHE A 114 -2.07 1.72 -20.37
N VAL A 115 -1.81 3.03 -20.30
CA VAL A 115 -2.22 3.97 -21.35
C VAL A 115 -1.09 4.09 -22.36
N GLU A 116 -1.33 3.60 -23.57
CA GLU A 116 -0.37 3.70 -24.66
C GLU A 116 -0.34 5.12 -25.25
N HIS A 117 0.69 5.41 -26.04
CA HIS A 117 0.96 6.75 -26.57
C HIS A 117 -0.14 7.30 -27.50
N ASP A 118 -0.92 6.41 -28.12
CA ASP A 118 -2.08 6.71 -28.97
C ASP A 118 -3.40 6.77 -28.16
N GLY A 119 -3.32 6.59 -26.83
CA GLY A 119 -4.43 6.73 -25.89
C GLY A 119 -5.26 5.46 -25.66
N HIS A 120 -4.93 4.32 -26.27
CA HIS A 120 -5.63 3.07 -25.94
C HIS A 120 -5.09 2.45 -24.65
N ALA A 121 -5.94 1.66 -23.97
CA ALA A 121 -5.58 0.96 -22.75
C ALA A 121 -5.20 -0.50 -23.04
N VAL A 122 -4.09 -0.97 -22.46
CA VAL A 122 -3.64 -2.36 -22.49
C VAL A 122 -3.65 -2.93 -21.08
N ALA A 123 -4.30 -4.09 -20.90
CA ALA A 123 -4.37 -4.74 -19.60
C ALA A 123 -3.04 -5.45 -19.23
N GLY A 124 -2.67 -5.36 -17.95
CA GLY A 124 -1.60 -6.14 -17.33
C GLY A 124 -1.78 -6.24 -15.81
N HIS A 125 -0.70 -6.48 -15.08
CA HIS A 125 -0.74 -6.81 -13.65
C HIS A 125 0.41 -6.16 -12.88
N HIS A 126 0.19 -5.87 -11.59
CA HIS A 126 1.18 -5.38 -10.63
C HIS A 126 1.37 -6.35 -9.45
#